data_AF-A0A7L4PZA4-F1
#
_entry.id   AF-A0A7L4PZA4-F1
#
_cell.length_a   1.000
_cell.length_b   1.000
_cell.length_c   1.000
_cell.angle_alpha   90.00
_cell.angle_beta   90.00
_cell.angle_gamma   90.00
#
_symmetry.space_group_name_H-M   'P 1'
#
loop_
_entity.id
_entity.type
_entity.pdbx_description
1 polymer ?
#
loop_
_entity_poly.entity_id
_entity_poly.type
_entity_poly.pdbx_seq_one_letter_code
_entity_poly.pdbx_strand_id
1 'polypeptide(L)'
;REVIAADPSELLSSYLVSHQTGFGISCTRKITTADEIGDALYSDTKATIGDLQDCIRNVWAVCKRESVVTLNSGAILNMDERVIEFTVTTGGRPFEGAKEAIRELHSLGVPTFIASGDRVTKLEKMADYLGVPRDRVYGVATPTVKAQIVADLQEEYDRVVMVGDGINDLCAMKRADVAVLSEQQPGDKPADLYQAAHYIVKNVRDVVEIVKNLNTV
;
A
#
# COMPACT_ATOMS: atom_id res chain seq x y z
N ARG A 1 -5.12 -7.62 -15.93
CA ARG A 1 -5.61 -7.58 -17.33
C ARG A 1 -6.24 -8.93 -17.68
N GLU A 2 -5.62 -10.04 -17.29
CA GLU A 2 -6.15 -11.40 -17.48
C GLU A 2 -7.54 -11.61 -16.88
N VAL A 3 -7.76 -11.26 -15.60
CA VAL A 3 -9.07 -11.40 -14.91
C VAL A 3 -10.23 -10.72 -15.66
N ILE A 4 -9.98 -9.62 -16.38
CA ILE A 4 -11.03 -8.87 -17.10
C ILE A 4 -11.36 -9.49 -18.46
N ALA A 5 -10.45 -10.29 -19.01
CA ALA A 5 -10.66 -11.05 -20.23
C ALA A 5 -11.23 -12.46 -19.98
N ALA A 6 -11.27 -12.90 -18.71
CA ALA A 6 -11.78 -14.21 -18.31
C ALA A 6 -13.32 -14.29 -18.38
N ASP A 7 -13.84 -15.52 -18.44
CA ASP A 7 -15.28 -15.80 -18.49
C ASP A 7 -15.95 -15.34 -17.18
N PRO A 8 -16.92 -14.40 -17.24
CA PRO A 8 -17.59 -13.90 -16.03
C PRO A 8 -18.34 -14.98 -15.25
N SER A 9 -18.74 -16.09 -15.89
CA SER A 9 -19.47 -17.19 -15.26
C SER A 9 -18.57 -18.22 -14.59
N GLU A 10 -17.25 -18.17 -14.83
CA GLU A 10 -16.28 -19.04 -14.19
C GLU A 10 -16.25 -18.79 -12.67
N LEU A 11 -16.16 -19.85 -11.87
CA LEU A 11 -15.95 -19.72 -10.44
C LEU A 11 -14.60 -19.07 -10.16
N LEU A 12 -14.59 -18.10 -9.24
CA LEU A 12 -13.36 -17.41 -8.85
C LEU A 12 -12.34 -18.40 -8.27
N SER A 13 -12.78 -19.36 -7.47
CA SER A 13 -11.93 -20.44 -6.94
C SER A 13 -11.22 -21.24 -8.04
N SER A 14 -11.96 -21.62 -9.09
CA SER A 14 -11.44 -22.40 -10.22
C SER A 14 -10.40 -21.60 -11.01
N TYR A 15 -10.68 -20.32 -11.27
CA TYR A 15 -9.73 -19.41 -11.90
C TYR A 15 -8.44 -19.26 -11.09
N LEU A 16 -8.56 -19.08 -9.77
CA LEU A 16 -7.41 -18.91 -8.87
C LEU A 16 -6.51 -20.16 -8.87
N VAL A 17 -7.10 -21.36 -8.84
CA VAL A 17 -6.38 -22.64 -8.90
C VAL A 17 -5.69 -22.82 -10.25
N SER A 18 -6.40 -22.59 -11.36
CA SER A 18 -5.85 -22.79 -12.71
C SER A 18 -4.68 -21.86 -13.03
N HIS A 19 -4.69 -20.65 -12.48
CA HIS A 19 -3.62 -19.66 -12.65
C HIS A 19 -2.56 -19.70 -11.54
N GLN A 20 -2.63 -20.68 -10.62
CA GLN A 20 -1.72 -20.80 -9.47
C GLN A 20 -1.61 -19.49 -8.68
N THR A 21 -2.73 -18.80 -8.50
CA THR A 21 -2.75 -17.47 -7.88
C THR A 21 -2.64 -17.61 -6.36
N GLY A 22 -1.48 -17.24 -5.82
CA GLY A 22 -1.30 -17.11 -4.38
C GLY A 22 -2.00 -15.88 -3.80
N PHE A 23 -2.45 -15.97 -2.55
CA PHE A 23 -3.10 -14.87 -1.82
C PHE A 23 -2.21 -14.35 -0.68
N GLY A 24 -2.60 -13.19 -0.15
CA GLY A 24 -2.05 -12.64 1.10
C GLY A 24 -3.20 -12.29 2.03
N ILE A 25 -2.95 -12.36 3.34
CA ILE A 25 -3.96 -12.06 4.36
C ILE A 25 -3.81 -10.61 4.77
N SER A 26 -4.81 -9.79 4.49
CA SER A 26 -4.82 -8.36 4.87
C SER A 26 -5.31 -8.16 6.31
N CYS A 27 -6.37 -8.87 6.70
CA CYS A 27 -6.98 -8.76 8.03
C CYS A 27 -7.75 -10.04 8.37
N THR A 28 -7.72 -10.46 9.64
CA THR A 28 -8.57 -11.53 10.18
C THR A 28 -9.10 -11.14 11.55
N ARG A 29 -10.31 -11.60 11.88
CA ARG A 29 -10.92 -11.40 13.20
C ARG A 29 -10.53 -12.47 14.21
N LYS A 30 -10.25 -13.70 13.74
CA LYS A 30 -9.81 -14.84 14.54
C LYS A 30 -8.39 -15.22 14.12
N ILE A 31 -7.66 -15.88 15.02
CA ILE A 31 -6.40 -16.54 14.66
C ILE A 31 -6.77 -17.68 13.71
N THR A 32 -6.30 -17.60 12.48
CA THR A 32 -6.59 -18.56 11.40
C THR A 32 -5.32 -18.75 10.59
N THR A 33 -5.08 -19.98 10.16
CA THR A 33 -3.88 -20.32 9.37
C THR A 33 -4.09 -19.96 7.89
N ALA A 34 -2.97 -19.78 7.16
CA ALA A 34 -3.04 -19.60 5.72
C ALA A 34 -3.68 -20.82 5.04
N ASP A 35 -3.40 -22.03 5.51
CA ASP A 35 -3.98 -23.25 4.93
C ASP A 35 -5.50 -23.28 5.06
N GLU A 36 -6.05 -22.95 6.23
CA GLU A 36 -7.51 -22.91 6.43
C GLU A 36 -8.20 -21.87 5.52
N ILE A 37 -7.59 -20.70 5.33
CA ILE A 37 -8.09 -19.65 4.43
C ILE A 37 -7.97 -20.10 2.98
N GLY A 38 -6.84 -20.72 2.63
CA GLY A 38 -6.59 -21.26 1.30
C GLY A 38 -7.63 -22.30 0.93
N ASP A 39 -7.94 -23.24 1.83
CA ASP A 39 -8.97 -24.23 1.61
C ASP A 39 -10.31 -23.57 1.31
N ALA A 40 -10.76 -22.62 2.14
CA ALA A 40 -12.03 -21.93 1.93
C ALA A 40 -12.05 -21.09 0.63
N LEU A 41 -10.93 -20.44 0.28
CA LEU A 41 -10.80 -19.63 -0.93
C LEU A 41 -10.83 -20.49 -2.20
N TYR A 42 -10.03 -21.55 -2.22
CA TYR A 42 -9.82 -22.40 -3.39
C TYR A 42 -10.91 -23.47 -3.56
N SER A 43 -11.72 -23.74 -2.53
CA SER A 43 -12.88 -24.64 -2.62
C SER A 43 -14.23 -23.92 -2.72
N ASP A 44 -14.26 -22.59 -2.82
CA ASP A 44 -15.50 -21.83 -2.93
C ASP A 44 -16.29 -22.24 -4.18
N THR A 45 -17.62 -22.23 -4.09
CA THR A 45 -18.53 -22.61 -5.19
C THR A 45 -19.58 -21.55 -5.50
N LYS A 46 -19.46 -20.36 -4.90
CA LYS A 46 -20.46 -19.29 -5.00
C LYS A 46 -19.96 -18.11 -5.81
N ALA A 47 -18.78 -17.59 -5.49
CA ALA A 47 -18.26 -16.38 -6.11
C ALA A 47 -17.73 -16.67 -7.52
N THR A 48 -18.05 -15.77 -8.44
CA THR A 48 -17.67 -15.84 -9.84
C THR A 48 -16.63 -14.79 -10.19
N ILE A 49 -16.00 -14.97 -11.35
CA ILE A 49 -15.15 -13.95 -11.94
C ILE A 49 -15.95 -12.67 -12.22
N GLY A 50 -17.22 -12.78 -12.58
CA GLY A 50 -18.13 -11.64 -12.78
C GLY A 50 -18.21 -10.72 -11.57
N ASP A 51 -18.34 -11.29 -10.37
CA ASP A 51 -18.41 -10.51 -9.12
C ASP A 51 -17.14 -9.66 -8.90
N LEU A 52 -15.97 -10.22 -9.19
CA LEU A 52 -14.70 -9.51 -9.08
C LEU A 52 -14.54 -8.46 -10.18
N GLN A 53 -14.94 -8.80 -11.41
CA GLN A 53 -14.89 -7.89 -12.55
C GLN A 53 -15.76 -6.66 -12.33
N ASP A 54 -16.94 -6.81 -11.72
CA ASP A 54 -17.82 -5.70 -11.42
C ASP A 54 -17.19 -4.73 -10.40
N CYS A 55 -16.53 -5.24 -9.36
CA CYS A 55 -15.72 -4.40 -8.47
C CYS A 55 -14.64 -3.64 -9.25
N ILE A 56 -13.90 -4.31 -10.12
CA ILE A 56 -12.83 -3.68 -10.92
C ILE A 56 -13.39 -2.60 -11.84
N ARG A 57 -14.50 -2.87 -12.55
CA ARG A 57 -15.15 -1.92 -13.46
C ARG A 57 -15.63 -0.68 -12.72
N ASN A 58 -16.22 -0.85 -11.54
CA ASN A 58 -16.69 0.25 -10.71
C ASN A 58 -15.54 1.16 -10.28
N VAL A 59 -14.43 0.59 -9.80
CA VAL A 59 -13.24 1.38 -9.46
C VAL A 59 -12.66 2.06 -10.71
N TRP A 60 -12.55 1.35 -11.84
CA TRP A 60 -12.10 1.95 -13.10
C TRP A 60 -12.98 3.11 -13.57
N ALA A 61 -14.30 3.04 -13.42
CA ALA A 61 -15.19 4.13 -13.85
C ALA A 61 -14.87 5.44 -13.13
N VAL A 62 -14.46 5.36 -11.86
CA VAL A 62 -14.00 6.50 -11.07
C VAL A 62 -12.57 6.90 -11.46
N CYS A 63 -11.69 5.92 -11.61
CA CYS A 63 -10.26 6.11 -11.82
C CYS A 63 -9.84 6.46 -13.26
N LYS A 64 -10.70 6.25 -14.28
CA LYS A 64 -10.41 6.52 -15.70
C LYS A 64 -10.01 7.97 -16.01
N ARG A 65 -10.32 8.90 -15.11
CA ARG A 65 -10.03 10.33 -15.27
C ARG A 65 -8.63 10.73 -14.77
N GLU A 66 -7.86 9.77 -14.27
CA GLU A 66 -6.66 10.03 -13.47
C GLU A 66 -5.40 9.38 -14.06
N SER A 67 -4.25 9.99 -13.83
CA SER A 67 -2.98 9.70 -14.52
C SER A 67 -2.35 8.36 -14.12
N VAL A 68 -2.40 7.98 -12.84
CA VAL A 68 -1.87 6.71 -12.31
C VAL A 68 -2.74 6.18 -11.18
N VAL A 69 -3.24 4.96 -11.36
CA VAL A 69 -4.04 4.25 -10.36
C VAL A 69 -3.50 2.84 -10.14
N THR A 70 -3.20 2.50 -8.89
CA THR A 70 -2.95 1.13 -8.46
C THR A 70 -4.27 0.47 -8.10
N LEU A 71 -4.46 -0.79 -8.53
CA LEU A 71 -5.64 -1.57 -8.19
C LEU A 71 -5.26 -2.83 -7.42
N ASN A 72 -5.99 -3.04 -6.34
CA ASN A 72 -5.88 -4.21 -5.51
C ASN A 72 -7.24 -4.87 -5.42
N SER A 73 -7.29 -6.15 -5.77
CA SER A 73 -8.50 -6.95 -5.69
C SER A 73 -8.28 -8.03 -4.65
N GLY A 74 -9.34 -8.35 -3.92
CA GLY A 74 -9.34 -9.34 -2.85
C GLY A 74 -10.73 -9.92 -2.63
N ALA A 75 -10.83 -10.76 -1.62
CA ALA A 75 -12.06 -11.40 -1.19
C ALA A 75 -12.19 -11.29 0.33
N ILE A 76 -13.42 -11.16 0.83
CA ILE A 76 -13.78 -11.30 2.23
C ILE A 76 -14.42 -12.66 2.39
N LEU A 77 -13.83 -13.50 3.23
CA LEU A 77 -14.29 -14.86 3.45
C LEU A 77 -15.09 -14.94 4.75
N ASN A 78 -16.21 -15.64 4.68
CA ASN A 78 -16.93 -16.10 5.85
C ASN A 78 -16.41 -17.49 6.20
N MET A 79 -15.60 -17.56 7.26
CA MET A 79 -14.93 -18.80 7.65
C MET A 79 -15.87 -19.81 8.34
N ASP A 80 -16.99 -19.38 8.90
CA ASP A 80 -17.96 -20.29 9.51
C ASP A 80 -18.75 -21.03 8.41
N GLU A 81 -19.05 -20.36 7.29
CA GLU A 81 -19.67 -20.97 6.09
C GLU A 81 -18.67 -21.52 5.07
N ARG A 82 -17.39 -21.13 5.19
CA ARG A 82 -16.29 -21.43 4.25
C ARG A 82 -16.59 -20.99 2.81
N VAL A 83 -17.05 -19.76 2.66
CA VAL A 83 -17.38 -19.15 1.35
C VAL A 83 -16.76 -17.78 1.17
N ILE A 84 -16.59 -17.38 -0.08
CA ILE A 84 -16.32 -15.99 -0.44
C ILE A 84 -17.64 -15.21 -0.31
N GLU A 85 -17.75 -14.41 0.73
CA GLU A 85 -18.94 -13.59 1.02
C GLU A 85 -18.97 -12.34 0.13
N PHE A 86 -17.80 -11.72 -0.09
CA PHE A 86 -17.67 -10.54 -0.93
C PHE A 86 -16.37 -10.56 -1.73
N THR A 87 -16.44 -10.08 -2.97
CA THR A 87 -15.27 -9.57 -3.70
C THR A 87 -15.08 -8.09 -3.40
N VAL A 88 -13.82 -7.66 -3.38
CA VAL A 88 -13.48 -6.25 -3.17
C VAL A 88 -12.42 -5.84 -4.18
N THR A 89 -12.52 -4.61 -4.68
CA THR A 89 -11.42 -3.96 -5.37
C THR A 89 -11.25 -2.56 -4.84
N THR A 90 -10.01 -2.20 -4.55
CA THR A 90 -9.62 -0.86 -4.12
C THR A 90 -8.73 -0.24 -5.18
N GLY A 91 -8.86 1.08 -5.34
CA GLY A 91 -8.02 1.89 -6.20
C GLY A 91 -7.34 2.98 -5.39
N GLY A 92 -6.05 3.15 -5.61
CA GLY A 92 -5.25 4.21 -4.99
C GLY A 92 -4.54 5.05 -6.04
N ARG A 93 -4.29 6.32 -5.71
CA ARG A 93 -3.40 7.20 -6.47
C ARG A 93 -2.49 7.95 -5.49
N PRO A 94 -1.33 8.44 -5.93
CA PRO A 94 -0.57 9.40 -5.13
C PRO A 94 -1.43 10.62 -4.83
N PHE A 95 -1.17 11.24 -3.69
CA PHE A 95 -1.71 12.54 -3.39
C PHE A 95 -1.30 13.56 -4.44
N GLU A 96 -2.18 14.53 -4.69
CA GLU A 96 -1.86 15.68 -5.52
C GLU A 96 -0.62 16.40 -4.94
N GLY A 97 0.34 16.76 -5.79
CA GLY A 97 1.59 17.37 -5.35
C GLY A 97 2.68 16.39 -4.94
N ALA A 98 2.40 15.07 -4.82
CA ALA A 98 3.41 14.10 -4.38
C ALA A 98 4.60 13.99 -5.36
N LYS A 99 4.33 14.03 -6.67
CA LYS A 99 5.36 13.99 -7.71
C LYS A 99 6.22 15.25 -7.67
N GLU A 100 5.59 16.41 -7.50
CA GLU A 100 6.26 17.69 -7.37
C GLU A 100 7.14 17.72 -6.12
N ALA A 101 6.63 17.23 -4.98
CA ALA A 101 7.37 17.14 -3.74
C ALA A 101 8.62 16.25 -3.88
N ILE A 102 8.48 15.05 -4.46
CA ILE A 102 9.62 14.15 -4.71
C ILE A 102 10.64 14.78 -5.65
N ARG A 103 10.18 15.43 -6.74
CA ARG A 103 11.07 16.14 -7.66
C ARG A 103 11.85 17.26 -6.96
N GLU A 104 11.19 18.03 -6.12
CA GLU A 104 11.84 19.10 -5.34
C GLU A 104 12.85 18.51 -4.35
N LEU A 105 12.52 17.44 -3.62
CA LEU A 105 13.47 16.73 -2.75
C LEU A 105 14.70 16.23 -3.52
N HIS A 106 14.51 15.62 -4.70
CA HIS A 106 15.63 15.19 -5.55
C HIS A 106 16.48 16.38 -6.01
N SER A 107 15.89 17.53 -6.32
CA SER A 107 16.63 18.75 -6.68
C SER A 107 17.47 19.32 -5.52
N LEU A 108 17.09 19.01 -4.28
CA LEU A 108 17.85 19.31 -3.06
C LEU A 108 18.90 18.24 -2.74
N GLY A 109 19.04 17.21 -3.58
CA GLY A 109 19.97 16.10 -3.37
C GLY A 109 19.49 15.05 -2.37
N VAL A 110 18.20 15.05 -1.99
CA VAL A 110 17.64 14.14 -1.00
C VAL A 110 17.06 12.90 -1.68
N PRO A 111 17.64 11.70 -1.49
CA PRO A 111 17.07 10.46 -1.98
C PRO A 111 15.70 10.17 -1.38
N THR A 112 14.78 9.62 -2.17
CA THR A 112 13.48 9.17 -1.68
C THR A 112 13.32 7.67 -1.88
N PHE A 113 12.64 7.02 -0.93
CA PHE A 113 12.39 5.58 -0.89
C PHE A 113 10.90 5.33 -0.64
N ILE A 114 10.38 4.19 -1.12
CA ILE A 114 8.99 3.77 -0.92
C ILE A 114 8.97 2.45 -0.17
N ALA A 115 8.26 2.36 0.96
CA ALA A 115 8.04 1.12 1.70
C ALA A 115 6.54 0.85 1.89
N SER A 116 6.02 -0.23 1.27
CA SER A 116 4.60 -0.57 1.29
C SER A 116 4.36 -2.07 1.44
N GLY A 117 3.21 -2.44 2.01
CA GLY A 117 2.76 -3.83 2.09
C GLY A 117 2.33 -4.42 0.73
N ASP A 118 2.18 -3.59 -0.30
CA ASP A 118 1.88 -4.04 -1.66
C ASP A 118 3.05 -4.81 -2.29
N ARG A 119 2.75 -5.67 -3.26
CA ARG A 119 3.78 -6.38 -4.04
C ARG A 119 4.63 -5.39 -4.84
N VAL A 120 5.95 -5.63 -4.90
CA VAL A 120 6.93 -4.77 -5.60
C VAL A 120 6.50 -4.45 -7.03
N THR A 121 6.08 -5.45 -7.81
CA THR A 121 5.66 -5.28 -9.21
C THR A 121 4.51 -4.28 -9.41
N LYS A 122 3.69 -4.04 -8.37
CA LYS A 122 2.64 -3.01 -8.41
C LYS A 122 3.21 -1.63 -8.05
N LEU A 123 4.15 -1.58 -7.11
CA LEU A 123 4.80 -0.36 -6.65
C LEU A 123 5.73 0.24 -7.71
N GLU A 124 6.36 -0.57 -8.56
CA GLU A 124 7.26 -0.08 -9.63
C GLU A 124 6.58 0.96 -10.53
N LYS A 125 5.31 0.75 -10.92
CA LYS A 125 4.58 1.75 -11.72
C LYS A 125 4.35 3.06 -10.97
N MET A 126 4.13 2.96 -9.66
CA MET A 126 3.98 4.13 -8.81
C MET A 126 5.30 4.88 -8.67
N ALA A 127 6.38 4.14 -8.45
CA ALA A 127 7.73 4.67 -8.35
C ALA A 127 8.15 5.37 -9.65
N ASP A 128 7.95 4.73 -10.80
CA ASP A 128 8.22 5.30 -12.12
C ASP A 128 7.46 6.62 -12.34
N TYR A 129 6.19 6.70 -11.91
CA TYR A 129 5.39 7.93 -12.01
C TYR A 129 5.91 9.06 -11.12
N LEU A 130 6.26 8.72 -9.89
CA LEU A 130 6.77 9.64 -8.87
C LEU A 130 8.23 10.04 -9.14
N GLY A 131 8.94 9.32 -10.00
CA GLY A 131 10.37 9.51 -10.26
C GLY A 131 11.29 8.83 -9.25
N VAL A 132 10.79 7.85 -8.50
CA VAL A 132 11.58 7.09 -7.53
C VAL A 132 12.27 5.90 -8.22
N PRO A 133 13.59 5.74 -8.10
CA PRO A 133 14.32 4.59 -8.63
C PRO A 133 13.77 3.26 -8.10
N ARG A 134 13.71 2.23 -8.95
CA ARG A 134 13.09 0.94 -8.59
C ARG A 134 13.85 0.16 -7.51
N ASP A 135 15.16 0.36 -7.42
CA ASP A 135 16.02 -0.18 -6.35
C ASP A 135 15.75 0.47 -4.98
N ARG A 136 14.96 1.55 -4.94
CA ARG A 136 14.52 2.24 -3.71
C ARG A 136 13.06 1.93 -3.33
N VAL A 137 12.52 0.83 -3.87
CA VAL A 137 11.14 0.39 -3.65
C VAL A 137 11.13 -0.93 -2.88
N TYR A 138 10.63 -0.87 -1.66
CA TYR A 138 10.45 -2.02 -0.78
C TYR A 138 8.96 -2.41 -0.73
N GLY A 139 8.62 -3.51 -1.40
CA GLY A 139 7.28 -4.10 -1.37
C GLY A 139 7.17 -5.21 -0.32
N VAL A 140 5.94 -5.60 0.01
CA VAL A 140 5.61 -6.61 1.02
C VAL A 140 6.24 -6.26 2.40
N ALA A 141 6.40 -4.96 2.66
CA ALA A 141 7.01 -4.46 3.89
C ALA A 141 6.00 -4.49 5.04
N THR A 142 6.20 -5.42 5.98
CA THR A 142 5.49 -5.45 7.27
C THR A 142 5.92 -4.27 8.15
N PRO A 143 5.17 -3.93 9.24
CA PRO A 143 5.58 -2.86 10.15
C PRO A 143 7.01 -3.00 10.68
N THR A 144 7.43 -4.23 10.98
CA THR A 144 8.80 -4.54 11.41
C THR A 144 9.81 -4.33 10.28
N VAL A 145 9.48 -4.77 9.06
CA VAL A 145 10.35 -4.57 7.90
C VAL A 145 10.51 -3.08 7.59
N LYS A 146 9.44 -2.27 7.69
CA LYS A 146 9.54 -0.81 7.53
C LYS A 146 10.50 -0.18 8.54
N ALA A 147 10.46 -0.62 9.80
CA ALA A 147 11.40 -0.15 10.81
C ALA A 147 12.85 -0.58 10.54
N GLN A 148 13.04 -1.80 10.02
CA GLN A 148 14.37 -2.27 9.61
C GLN A 148 14.93 -1.45 8.43
N ILE A 149 14.10 -1.14 7.43
CA ILE A 149 14.51 -0.27 6.30
C ILE A 149 15.00 1.09 6.81
N VAL A 150 14.28 1.70 7.76
CA VAL A 150 14.73 2.96 8.38
C VAL A 150 16.07 2.76 9.10
N ALA A 151 16.24 1.67 9.84
CA ALA A 151 17.51 1.38 10.52
C ALA A 151 18.68 1.20 9.53
N ASP A 152 18.47 0.47 8.43
CA ASP A 152 19.49 0.25 7.41
C ASP A 152 19.86 1.58 6.71
N LEU A 153 18.87 2.42 6.41
CA LEU A 153 19.10 3.74 5.82
C LEU A 153 19.84 4.70 6.76
N GLN A 154 19.68 4.56 8.08
CA GLN A 154 20.45 5.34 9.06
C GLN A 154 21.93 4.95 9.10
N GLU A 155 22.29 3.76 8.62
CA GLU A 155 23.70 3.36 8.48
C GLU A 155 24.34 3.93 7.21
N GLU A 156 23.53 4.20 6.17
CA GLU A 156 23.99 4.71 4.87
C GLU A 156 23.91 6.24 4.76
N TYR A 157 22.96 6.88 5.43
CA TYR A 157 22.65 8.30 5.33
C TYR A 157 22.72 9.00 6.68
N ASP A 158 23.07 10.30 6.68
CA ASP A 158 23.23 11.10 7.91
C ASP A 158 21.93 11.23 8.72
N ARG A 159 20.78 11.29 8.03
CA ARG A 159 19.47 11.50 8.66
C ARG A 159 18.37 10.91 7.80
N VAL A 160 17.46 10.18 8.44
CA VAL A 160 16.27 9.59 7.80
C VAL A 160 15.00 10.31 8.24
N VAL A 161 14.27 10.83 7.25
CA VAL A 161 12.92 11.39 7.43
C VAL A 161 11.90 10.33 7.03
N MET A 162 11.14 9.82 8.00
CA MET A 162 10.05 8.88 7.75
C MET A 162 8.72 9.63 7.66
N VAL A 163 8.03 9.49 6.53
CA VAL A 163 6.67 10.00 6.33
C VAL A 163 5.70 8.82 6.34
N GLY A 164 4.73 8.85 7.26
CA GLY A 164 3.72 7.80 7.41
C GLY A 164 2.35 8.38 7.74
N ASP A 165 1.30 7.56 7.63
CA ASP A 165 -0.08 7.99 7.88
C ASP A 165 -0.83 7.06 8.84
N GLY A 166 -0.34 5.83 9.03
CA GLY A 166 -1.08 4.78 9.74
C GLY A 166 -0.25 3.99 10.75
N ILE A 167 -0.94 3.17 11.53
CA ILE A 167 -0.35 2.38 12.62
C ILE A 167 0.76 1.43 12.14
N ASN A 168 0.69 0.99 10.88
CA ASN A 168 1.72 0.15 10.26
C ASN A 168 3.07 0.87 10.11
N ASP A 169 3.08 2.19 10.16
CA ASP A 169 4.30 3.01 10.05
C ASP A 169 4.85 3.40 11.43
N LEU A 170 4.11 3.17 12.51
CA LEU A 170 4.46 3.65 13.85
C LEU A 170 5.86 3.21 14.28
N CYS A 171 6.23 1.94 14.05
CA CYS A 171 7.55 1.42 14.39
C CYS A 171 8.67 2.12 13.60
N ALA A 172 8.45 2.37 12.31
CA ALA A 172 9.39 3.08 11.45
C ALA A 172 9.49 4.56 11.82
N MET A 173 8.36 5.21 12.13
CA MET A 173 8.32 6.59 12.62
C MET A 173 9.09 6.74 13.94
N LYS A 174 8.91 5.82 14.89
CA LYS A 174 9.66 5.83 16.16
C LYS A 174 11.16 5.59 15.98
N ARG A 175 11.57 4.94 14.88
CA ARG A 175 12.97 4.64 14.57
C ARG A 175 13.67 5.79 13.86
N ALA A 176 12.96 6.54 13.04
CA ALA A 176 13.51 7.60 12.20
C ALA A 176 14.03 8.78 13.03
N ASP A 177 15.00 9.51 12.46
CA ASP A 177 15.54 10.72 13.07
C ASP A 177 14.51 11.85 13.06
N VAL A 178 13.69 11.91 12.00
CA VAL A 178 12.55 12.81 11.90
C VAL A 178 11.34 12.04 11.43
N ALA A 179 10.27 12.12 12.19
CA ALA A 179 9.00 11.46 11.91
C ALA A 179 7.97 12.50 11.50
N VAL A 180 7.36 12.31 10.33
CA VAL A 180 6.31 13.18 9.79
C VAL A 180 5.03 12.37 9.67
N LEU A 181 3.99 12.79 10.38
CA LEU A 181 2.64 12.23 10.24
C LEU A 181 1.88 12.98 9.15
N SER A 182 1.40 12.26 8.14
CA SER A 182 0.50 12.78 7.13
C SER A 182 -0.96 12.61 7.55
N GLU A 183 -1.70 13.72 7.63
CA GLU A 183 -3.16 13.74 7.81
C GLU A 183 -3.92 13.88 6.49
N GLN A 184 -3.23 13.82 5.35
CA GLN A 184 -3.86 13.99 4.05
C GLN A 184 -4.86 12.87 3.71
N GLN A 185 -4.63 11.66 4.26
CA GLN A 185 -5.63 10.59 4.24
C GLN A 185 -6.67 10.81 5.35
N PRO A 186 -7.97 10.91 5.01
CA PRO A 186 -9.02 11.03 6.01
C PRO A 186 -9.16 9.75 6.84
N GLY A 187 -9.51 9.92 8.11
CA GLY A 187 -9.72 8.82 9.05
C GLY A 187 -9.10 9.09 10.42
N ASP A 188 -9.67 8.47 11.44
CA ASP A 188 -9.19 8.56 12.81
C ASP A 188 -7.82 7.89 12.92
N LYS A 189 -6.88 8.60 13.54
CA LYS A 189 -5.52 8.12 13.77
C LYS A 189 -5.32 7.90 15.27
N PRO A 190 -4.75 6.75 15.69
CA PRO A 190 -4.48 6.49 17.10
C PRO A 190 -3.52 7.54 17.69
N ALA A 191 -3.70 7.85 18.97
CA ALA A 191 -2.90 8.85 19.69
C ALA A 191 -1.39 8.59 19.60
N ASP A 192 -0.98 7.32 19.56
CA ASP A 192 0.40 6.89 19.46
C ASP A 192 1.12 7.43 18.21
N LEU A 193 0.41 7.62 17.09
CA LEU A 193 1.00 8.22 15.89
C LEU A 193 1.36 9.68 16.09
N TYR A 194 0.47 10.43 16.75
CA TYR A 194 0.71 11.84 17.07
C TYR A 194 1.85 11.99 18.06
N GLN A 195 1.97 11.08 19.04
CA GLN A 195 3.07 11.10 20.01
C GLN A 195 4.42 10.76 19.36
N ALA A 196 4.44 9.93 18.33
CA ALA A 196 5.67 9.57 17.61
C ALA A 196 6.10 10.63 16.58
N ALA A 197 5.20 11.54 16.19
CA ALA A 197 5.45 12.50 15.14
C ALA A 197 6.19 13.74 15.65
N HIS A 198 7.24 14.14 14.94
CA HIS A 198 7.91 15.43 15.13
C HIS A 198 7.17 16.55 14.38
N TYR A 199 6.61 16.21 13.22
CA TYR A 199 5.82 17.11 12.39
C TYR A 199 4.52 16.46 11.95
N ILE A 200 3.48 17.28 11.75
CA ILE A 200 2.20 16.85 11.21
C ILE A 200 1.93 17.69 9.98
N VAL A 201 1.64 17.04 8.85
CA VAL A 201 1.36 17.70 7.58
C VAL A 201 -0.02 17.34 7.07
N LYS A 202 -0.73 18.32 6.51
CA LYS A 202 -2.01 18.09 5.83
C LYS A 202 -1.84 17.92 4.33
N ASN A 203 -0.69 18.33 3.80
CA ASN A 203 -0.30 18.16 2.42
C ASN A 203 1.13 17.59 2.37
N VAL A 204 1.33 16.52 1.61
CA VAL A 204 2.66 15.91 1.42
C VAL A 204 3.70 16.87 0.86
N ARG A 205 3.30 17.97 0.22
CA ARG A 205 4.22 19.03 -0.23
C ARG A 205 4.90 19.75 0.92
N ASP A 206 4.28 19.81 2.10
CA ASP A 206 4.83 20.50 3.28
C ASP A 206 6.10 19.80 3.80
N VAL A 207 6.29 18.53 3.45
CA VAL A 207 7.52 17.77 3.75
C VAL A 207 8.75 18.45 3.16
N VAL A 208 8.62 19.08 1.99
CA VAL A 208 9.75 19.74 1.32
C VAL A 208 10.31 20.88 2.18
N GLU A 209 9.44 21.70 2.77
CA GLU A 209 9.85 22.81 3.63
C GLU A 209 10.46 22.31 4.95
N ILE A 210 9.94 21.21 5.50
CA ILE A 210 10.54 20.56 6.67
C ILE A 210 11.98 20.14 6.35
N VAL A 211 12.18 19.45 5.23
CA VAL A 211 13.51 18.97 4.81
C VAL A 211 14.48 20.13 4.53
N LYS A 212 14.02 21.19 3.87
CA LYS A 212 14.85 22.40 3.66
C LYS A 212 15.35 22.95 4.99
N ASN A 213 14.47 23.08 5.99
CA ASN A 213 14.83 23.61 7.30
C ASN A 213 15.80 22.70 8.08
N LEU A 214 15.80 21.40 7.83
CA LEU A 214 16.74 20.47 8.44
C LEU A 214 18.15 20.57 7.86
N ASN A 215 18.28 20.98 6.59
CA ASN A 215 19.56 21.11 5.89
C ASN A 215 20.24 22.47 6.10
N THR A 216 19.53 23.44 6.69
CA THR A 216 20.07 24.77 7.01
C THR A 216 20.78 24.83 8.37
N VAL A 217 20.79 23.73 9.13
CA VAL A 217 21.30 23.63 10.51
C VAL A 217 22.60 22.84 10.55
#